data_AF-A0A7C7PUY8-F1
#
_entry.id   AF-A0A7C7PUY8-F1
#
_cell.length_a   1.000
_cell.length_b   1.000
_cell.length_c   1.000
_cell.angle_alpha   90.00
_cell.angle_beta   90.00
_cell.angle_gamma   90.00
#
_symmetry.space_group_name_H-M   'P 1'
#
loop_
_entity.id
_entity.type
_entity.pdbx_description
1 polymer ?
#
loop_
_entity_poly.entity_id
_entity_poly.type
_entity_poly.pdbx_seq_one_letter_code
_entity_poly.pdbx_strand_id
1 'polypeptide(L)'
;MKKIFLASILLFLGCSQTVKVNANKSNFKANVLKKNKEKEDKNTLYKQYLNYAARYITLGNFNFALKNIKEAEKYKTEEDPYFYEIRGVIYDALYEKDKAYNDFYKAMILYYQNENYPRALQMLAYLQAMRFGDPELEKWEKDIKLKLYQQKLLKEKGNEKN
;
A
#
# COMPACT_ATOMS: atom_id res chain seq x y z
N MET A 1 51.09 65.84 10.99
CA MET A 1 50.30 65.62 9.75
C MET A 1 49.57 64.28 9.91
N LYS A 2 48.35 64.26 10.47
CA LYS A 2 47.07 64.14 9.73
C LYS A 2 47.09 63.08 8.62
N LYS A 3 46.49 61.92 8.89
CA LYS A 3 45.30 61.41 8.17
C LYS A 3 44.63 60.30 8.99
N ILE A 4 43.37 60.56 9.33
CA ILE A 4 42.39 59.66 9.94
C ILE A 4 41.37 59.33 8.81
N PHE A 5 40.65 58.22 9.00
CA PHE A 5 39.25 57.94 8.61
C PHE A 5 39.01 56.84 7.55
N LEU A 6 38.17 55.90 8.01
CA LEU A 6 37.11 55.15 7.30
C LEU A 6 37.47 53.80 6.67
N ALA A 7 37.42 52.75 7.51
CA ALA A 7 36.84 51.47 7.11
C ALA A 7 36.33 50.72 8.35
N SER A 8 35.33 51.28 9.03
CA SER A 8 34.60 50.57 10.09
C SER A 8 33.15 50.98 9.98
N ILE A 9 32.40 50.29 9.12
CA ILE A 9 30.93 50.12 9.09
C ILE A 9 30.65 49.26 7.86
N LEU A 10 30.62 47.93 8.01
CA LEU A 10 29.91 46.97 7.13
C LEU A 10 30.18 45.51 7.58
N LEU A 11 29.95 45.17 8.86
CA LEU A 11 30.08 43.77 9.31
C LEU A 11 29.02 43.32 10.31
N PHE A 12 27.87 44.00 10.41
CA PHE A 12 26.87 43.67 11.46
C PHE A 12 25.43 43.42 10.99
N LEU A 13 25.20 43.03 9.73
CA LEU A 13 23.85 42.59 9.31
C LEU A 13 23.78 41.20 8.64
N GLY A 14 24.91 40.52 8.42
CA GLY A 14 24.93 39.22 7.72
C GLY A 14 24.69 37.97 8.58
N CYS A 15 24.84 38.04 9.91
CA CYS A 15 24.93 36.83 10.75
C CYS A 15 23.59 36.34 11.33
N SER A 16 22.54 37.16 11.32
CA SER A 16 21.24 36.78 11.94
C SER A 16 20.40 35.86 11.05
N GLN A 17 20.47 36.00 9.72
CA GLN A 17 19.65 35.21 8.80
C GLN A 17 20.24 33.81 8.55
N THR A 18 21.56 33.65 8.53
CA THR A 18 22.22 32.37 8.27
C THR A 18 22.00 31.36 9.41
N VAL A 19 22.02 31.79 10.67
CA VAL A 19 21.75 30.93 11.84
C VAL A 19 20.28 30.48 11.87
N LYS A 20 19.31 31.38 11.58
CA LYS A 20 17.88 31.04 11.53
C LYS A 20 17.54 30.09 10.37
N VAL A 21 18.17 30.25 9.21
CA VAL A 21 17.96 29.35 8.06
C VAL A 21 18.54 27.95 8.32
N ASN A 22 19.69 27.85 9.00
CA ASN A 22 20.30 26.56 9.33
C ASN A 22 19.52 25.78 10.40
N ALA A 23 19.01 26.46 11.44
CA ALA A 23 18.14 25.85 12.45
C ALA A 23 16.79 25.38 11.86
N ASN A 24 16.23 26.12 10.90
CA ASN A 24 15.01 25.69 10.20
C ASN A 24 15.24 24.46 9.32
N LYS A 25 16.37 24.35 8.64
CA LYS A 25 16.72 23.15 7.85
C LYS A 25 16.96 21.91 8.71
N SER A 26 17.62 22.06 9.87
CA SER A 26 17.87 20.92 10.77
C SER A 26 16.56 20.41 11.41
N ASN A 27 15.70 21.33 11.87
CA ASN A 27 14.38 20.99 12.44
C ASN A 27 13.44 20.35 11.40
N PHE A 28 13.47 20.83 10.15
CA PHE A 28 12.72 20.22 9.06
C PHE A 28 13.18 18.77 8.78
N LYS A 29 14.50 18.55 8.69
CA LYS A 29 15.07 17.22 8.44
C LYS A 29 14.75 16.23 9.57
N ALA A 30 14.83 16.66 10.84
CA ALA A 30 14.48 15.84 11.99
C ALA A 30 12.99 15.45 12.00
N ASN A 31 12.10 16.37 11.65
CA ASN A 31 10.66 16.10 11.57
C ASN A 31 10.32 15.12 10.44
N VAL A 32 10.97 15.24 9.27
CA VAL A 32 10.81 14.27 8.17
C VAL A 32 11.27 12.89 8.58
N LEU A 33 12.44 12.78 9.23
CA LEU A 33 12.97 11.50 9.72
C LEU A 33 12.04 10.85 10.75
N LYS A 34 11.52 11.61 11.72
CA LYS A 34 10.58 11.10 12.72
C LYS A 34 9.29 10.61 12.07
N LYS A 35 8.72 11.39 11.14
CA LYS A 35 7.50 11.02 10.41
C LYS A 35 7.70 9.77 9.55
N ASN A 36 8.86 9.61 8.93
CA ASN A 36 9.19 8.42 8.15
C ASN A 36 9.30 7.19 9.05
N LYS A 37 9.95 7.32 10.22
CA LYS A 37 10.04 6.23 11.21
C LYS A 37 8.66 5.83 11.74
N GLU A 38 7.80 6.79 12.08
CA GLU A 38 6.43 6.49 12.50
C GLU A 38 5.61 5.79 11.41
N LYS A 39 5.81 6.15 10.13
CA LYS A 39 5.19 5.43 9.00
C LYS A 39 5.72 4.00 8.88
N GLU A 40 7.02 3.82 9.05
CA GLU A 40 7.69 2.51 9.00
C GLU A 40 7.21 1.58 10.12
N ASP A 41 7.09 2.10 11.35
CA ASP A 41 6.58 1.36 12.51
C ASP A 41 5.13 0.92 12.28
N LYS A 42 4.27 1.82 11.74
CA LYS A 42 2.88 1.49 11.39
C LYS A 42 2.80 0.42 10.29
N ASN A 43 3.60 0.54 9.24
CA ASN A 43 3.62 -0.46 8.16
C ASN A 43 4.09 -1.83 8.66
N THR A 44 5.05 -1.85 9.60
CA THR A 44 5.55 -3.07 10.23
C THR A 44 4.44 -3.75 11.04
N LEU A 45 3.74 -3.00 11.90
CA LEU A 45 2.61 -3.51 12.69
C LEU A 45 1.47 -4.00 11.79
N TYR A 46 1.12 -3.25 10.76
CA TYR A 46 0.12 -3.63 9.77
C TYR A 46 0.42 -5.01 9.15
N LYS A 47 1.62 -5.20 8.62
CA LYS A 47 2.06 -6.47 8.00
C LYS A 47 2.10 -7.61 9.02
N GLN A 48 2.52 -7.33 10.25
CA GLN A 48 2.57 -8.33 11.31
C GLN A 48 1.17 -8.89 11.62
N TYR A 49 0.18 -8.01 11.80
CA TYR A 49 -1.19 -8.44 12.05
C TYR A 49 -1.82 -9.18 10.86
N LEU A 50 -1.53 -8.76 9.62
CA LEU A 50 -1.93 -9.53 8.44
C LEU A 50 -1.35 -10.94 8.43
N ASN A 51 -0.06 -11.09 8.75
CA ASN A 51 0.59 -12.40 8.83
C ASN A 51 -0.02 -13.28 9.93
N TYR A 52 -0.39 -12.70 11.08
CA TYR A 52 -1.12 -13.44 12.11
C TYR A 52 -2.50 -13.87 11.64
N ALA A 53 -3.25 -12.99 10.96
CA ALA A 53 -4.54 -13.35 10.39
C ALA A 53 -4.41 -14.54 9.42
N ALA A 54 -3.44 -14.49 8.50
CA ALA A 54 -3.17 -15.57 7.56
C ALA A 54 -2.83 -16.90 8.27
N ARG A 55 -2.00 -16.86 9.32
CA ARG A 55 -1.69 -18.07 10.12
C ARG A 55 -2.94 -18.65 10.80
N TYR A 56 -3.79 -17.81 11.37
CA TYR A 56 -5.03 -18.27 12.00
C TYR A 56 -6.05 -18.83 10.99
N ILE A 57 -6.06 -18.32 9.74
CA ILE A 57 -6.82 -18.95 8.64
C ILE A 57 -6.32 -20.38 8.39
N THR A 58 -5.00 -20.58 8.29
CA THR A 58 -4.41 -21.92 8.09
C THR A 58 -4.78 -22.89 9.22
N LEU A 59 -4.94 -22.38 10.44
CA LEU A 59 -5.36 -23.14 11.62
C LEU A 59 -6.90 -23.32 11.72
N GLY A 60 -7.68 -22.79 10.78
CA GLY A 60 -9.14 -22.82 10.81
C GLY A 60 -9.78 -21.93 11.89
N ASN A 61 -9.01 -21.05 12.52
CA ASN A 61 -9.47 -20.22 13.62
C ASN A 61 -9.87 -18.81 13.13
N PHE A 62 -11.01 -18.74 12.44
CA PHE A 62 -11.46 -17.53 11.74
C PHE A 62 -11.81 -16.37 12.68
N ASN A 63 -12.23 -16.63 13.92
CA ASN A 63 -12.49 -15.58 14.91
C ASN A 63 -11.20 -14.85 15.33
N PHE A 64 -10.12 -15.60 15.59
CA PHE A 64 -8.83 -15.00 15.88
C PHE A 64 -8.21 -14.34 14.65
N ALA A 65 -8.43 -14.91 13.46
CA ALA A 65 -8.04 -14.26 12.22
C ALA A 65 -8.74 -12.89 12.05
N LEU A 66 -10.06 -12.83 12.27
CA LEU A 66 -10.84 -11.59 12.20
C LEU A 66 -10.37 -10.56 13.23
N LYS A 67 -10.03 -10.99 14.45
CA LYS A 67 -9.44 -10.11 15.46
C LYS A 67 -8.15 -9.47 14.96
N ASN A 68 -7.26 -10.25 14.35
CA ASN A 68 -6.00 -9.72 13.80
C ASN A 68 -6.23 -8.81 12.60
N ILE A 69 -7.20 -9.10 11.74
CA ILE A 69 -7.59 -8.18 10.66
C ILE A 69 -8.04 -6.82 11.20
N LYS A 70 -8.87 -6.80 12.26
CA LYS A 70 -9.31 -5.56 12.90
C LYS A 70 -8.15 -4.76 13.51
N GLU A 71 -7.14 -5.45 14.04
CA GLU A 71 -5.91 -4.80 14.49
C GLU A 71 -5.09 -4.25 13.31
N ALA A 72 -4.95 -4.99 12.22
CA ALA A 72 -4.26 -4.52 11.01
C ALA A 72 -4.90 -3.25 10.45
N GLU A 73 -6.23 -3.19 10.38
CA GLU A 73 -6.99 -2.06 9.82
C GLU A 73 -6.65 -0.72 10.51
N LYS A 74 -6.30 -0.73 11.82
CA LYS A 74 -5.89 0.47 12.57
C LYS A 74 -4.59 1.09 12.06
N TYR A 75 -3.75 0.32 11.40
CA TYR A 75 -2.43 0.74 10.91
C TYR A 75 -2.36 0.83 9.38
N LYS A 76 -3.45 0.50 8.68
CA LYS A 76 -3.53 0.55 7.22
C LYS A 76 -3.35 1.99 6.74
N THR A 77 -2.30 2.25 5.95
CA THR A 77 -2.01 3.57 5.41
C THR A 77 -2.41 3.75 3.95
N GLU A 78 -2.56 2.64 3.22
CA GLU A 78 -2.76 2.59 1.77
C GLU A 78 -3.69 1.42 1.44
N GLU A 79 -4.35 1.48 0.27
CA GLU A 79 -5.20 0.38 -0.21
C GLU A 79 -4.31 -0.83 -0.58
N ASP A 80 -4.53 -1.95 0.10
CA ASP A 80 -3.75 -3.17 -0.08
C ASP A 80 -4.70 -4.31 -0.49
N PRO A 81 -4.55 -4.85 -1.72
CA PRO A 81 -5.41 -5.94 -2.19
C PRO A 81 -5.35 -7.18 -1.28
N TYR A 82 -4.20 -7.46 -0.65
CA TYR A 82 -4.02 -8.66 0.17
C TYR A 82 -4.83 -8.60 1.47
N PHE A 83 -4.98 -7.41 2.06
CA PHE A 83 -5.85 -7.21 3.23
C PHE A 83 -7.30 -7.55 2.91
N TYR A 84 -7.81 -7.06 1.79
CA TYR A 84 -9.17 -7.33 1.35
C TYR A 84 -9.35 -8.81 1.03
N GLU A 85 -8.38 -9.44 0.37
CA GLU A 85 -8.41 -10.88 0.13
C GLU A 85 -8.50 -11.69 1.44
N ILE A 86 -7.60 -11.45 2.40
CA ILE A 86 -7.60 -12.18 3.68
C ILE A 86 -8.94 -11.98 4.40
N ARG A 87 -9.44 -10.74 4.45
CA ARG A 87 -10.70 -10.44 5.13
C ARG A 87 -11.89 -11.09 4.42
N GLY A 88 -11.88 -11.12 3.09
CA GLY A 88 -12.85 -11.85 2.29
C GLY A 88 -12.88 -13.35 2.61
N VAL A 89 -11.71 -14.00 2.69
CA VAL A 89 -11.60 -15.42 3.09
C VAL A 89 -12.18 -15.65 4.48
N ILE A 90 -11.87 -14.77 5.43
CA ILE A 90 -12.38 -14.86 6.81
C ILE A 90 -13.91 -14.73 6.83
N TYR A 91 -14.48 -13.74 6.14
CA TYR A 91 -15.92 -13.58 6.07
C TYR A 91 -16.61 -14.75 5.36
N ASP A 92 -16.01 -15.28 4.30
CA ASP A 92 -16.56 -16.43 3.58
C ASP A 92 -16.68 -17.66 4.48
N ALA A 93 -15.63 -17.93 5.26
CA ALA A 93 -15.57 -19.00 6.24
C ALA A 93 -16.51 -18.80 7.45
N LEU A 94 -16.82 -17.54 7.78
CA LEU A 94 -17.82 -17.17 8.78
C LEU A 94 -19.24 -17.08 8.23
N TYR A 95 -19.47 -17.51 6.98
CA TYR A 95 -20.77 -17.48 6.28
C TYR A 95 -21.34 -16.07 6.05
N GLU A 96 -20.50 -15.04 6.13
CA GLU A 96 -20.85 -13.64 5.89
C GLU A 96 -20.68 -13.30 4.40
N LYS A 97 -21.46 -13.98 3.54
CA LYS A 97 -21.24 -14.03 2.08
C LYS A 97 -21.23 -12.66 1.40
N ASP A 98 -22.10 -11.73 1.80
CA ASP A 98 -22.11 -10.39 1.20
C ASP A 98 -20.85 -9.58 1.53
N LYS A 99 -20.35 -9.71 2.78
CA LYS A 99 -19.09 -9.05 3.18
C LYS A 99 -17.91 -9.67 2.43
N ALA A 100 -17.89 -11.00 2.31
CA ALA A 100 -16.88 -11.72 1.57
C ALA A 100 -16.85 -11.31 0.09
N TYR A 101 -18.02 -11.25 -0.56
CA TYR A 101 -18.15 -10.80 -1.95
C TYR A 101 -17.58 -9.39 -2.14
N ASN A 102 -17.97 -8.44 -1.28
CA ASN A 102 -17.51 -7.06 -1.38
C ASN A 102 -15.98 -6.95 -1.22
N ASP A 103 -15.41 -7.71 -0.29
CA ASP A 103 -13.97 -7.73 -0.05
C ASP A 103 -13.20 -8.40 -1.22
N PHE A 104 -13.68 -9.53 -1.74
CA PHE A 104 -13.09 -10.16 -2.91
C PHE A 104 -13.18 -9.28 -4.16
N TYR A 105 -14.29 -8.58 -4.35
CA TYR A 105 -14.46 -7.64 -5.46
C TYR A 105 -13.47 -6.49 -5.35
N LYS A 106 -13.33 -5.90 -4.15
CA LYS A 106 -12.34 -4.85 -3.90
C LYS A 106 -10.90 -5.35 -4.13
N ALA A 107 -10.58 -6.55 -3.67
CA ALA A 107 -9.26 -7.17 -3.90
C ALA A 107 -8.97 -7.40 -5.38
N MET A 108 -9.95 -7.90 -6.15
CA MET A 108 -9.86 -8.08 -7.60
C MET A 108 -9.48 -6.77 -8.31
N ILE A 109 -10.20 -5.69 -8.02
CA ILE A 109 -9.97 -4.38 -8.62
C ILE A 109 -8.56 -3.87 -8.29
N LEU A 110 -8.12 -3.98 -7.03
CA LEU A 110 -6.81 -3.51 -6.62
C LEU A 110 -5.68 -4.35 -7.22
N TYR A 111 -5.83 -5.68 -7.32
CA TYR A 111 -4.87 -6.53 -8.02
C TYR A 111 -4.79 -6.22 -9.51
N TYR A 112 -5.92 -5.93 -10.15
CA TYR A 112 -5.96 -5.50 -11.54
C TYR A 112 -5.20 -4.17 -11.74
N GLN A 113 -5.47 -3.18 -10.88
CA GLN A 113 -4.79 -1.88 -10.92
C GLN A 113 -3.28 -1.98 -10.70
N ASN A 114 -2.85 -2.93 -9.86
CA ASN A 114 -1.44 -3.23 -9.60
C ASN A 114 -0.81 -4.14 -10.69
N GLU A 115 -1.48 -4.34 -11.82
CA GLU A 115 -1.08 -5.21 -12.93
C GLU A 115 -0.78 -6.67 -12.53
N ASN A 116 -1.32 -7.10 -11.38
CA ASN A 116 -1.26 -8.47 -10.90
C ASN A 116 -2.48 -9.26 -11.43
N TYR A 117 -2.55 -9.36 -12.76
CA TYR A 117 -3.64 -10.03 -13.47
C TYR A 117 -3.85 -11.49 -13.05
N PRO A 118 -2.81 -12.31 -12.74
CA PRO A 118 -3.03 -13.66 -12.24
C PRO A 118 -3.81 -13.69 -10.93
N ARG A 119 -3.50 -12.78 -10.00
CA ARG A 119 -4.19 -12.73 -8.71
C ARG A 119 -5.58 -12.11 -8.84
N ALA A 120 -5.75 -11.12 -9.71
CA ALA A 120 -7.07 -10.59 -10.06
C ALA A 120 -7.99 -11.69 -10.62
N LEU A 121 -7.47 -12.55 -11.51
CA LEU A 121 -8.22 -13.68 -12.07
C LEU A 121 -8.62 -14.72 -11.00
N GLN A 122 -7.77 -14.94 -10.00
CA GLN A 122 -8.11 -15.80 -8.85
C GLN A 122 -9.24 -15.21 -8.01
N MET A 123 -9.22 -13.90 -7.74
CA MET A 123 -10.32 -13.23 -7.03
C MET A 123 -11.63 -13.30 -7.83
N LEU A 124 -11.55 -13.15 -9.16
CA LEU A 124 -12.70 -13.30 -10.04
C LEU A 124 -13.31 -14.70 -9.96
N ALA A 125 -12.49 -15.75 -9.89
CA ALA A 125 -12.99 -17.11 -9.73
C ALA A 125 -13.81 -17.29 -8.44
N TYR A 126 -13.37 -16.70 -7.32
CA TYR A 126 -14.18 -16.68 -6.09
C TYR A 126 -15.50 -15.93 -6.27
N LEU A 127 -15.48 -14.78 -6.94
CA LEU A 127 -16.68 -13.99 -7.20
C LEU A 127 -17.68 -14.74 -8.09
N GLN A 128 -17.21 -15.41 -9.14
CA GLN A 128 -18.04 -16.23 -10.03
C GLN A 128 -18.64 -17.44 -9.31
N ALA A 129 -17.91 -18.04 -8.36
CA ALA A 129 -18.46 -19.11 -7.53
C ALA A 129 -19.58 -18.62 -6.58
N MET A 130 -19.52 -17.36 -6.14
CA MET A 130 -20.57 -16.75 -5.30
C MET A 130 -21.76 -16.24 -6.11
N ARG A 131 -21.52 -15.73 -7.33
CA ARG A 131 -22.53 -15.16 -8.23
C ARG A 131 -22.32 -15.67 -9.64
N PHE A 132 -22.69 -16.93 -9.84
CA PHE A 132 -22.53 -17.58 -11.13
C PHE A 132 -23.39 -16.90 -12.22
N GLY A 133 -22.78 -16.65 -13.38
CA GLY A 133 -23.45 -16.03 -14.53
C GLY A 133 -23.68 -14.52 -14.40
N ASP A 134 -23.00 -13.83 -13.48
CA ASP A 134 -23.03 -12.37 -13.42
C ASP A 134 -22.35 -11.76 -14.67
N PRO A 135 -23.09 -11.03 -15.53
CA PRO A 135 -22.53 -10.46 -16.77
C PRO A 135 -21.40 -9.47 -16.53
N GLU A 136 -21.37 -8.81 -15.36
CA GLU A 136 -20.28 -7.92 -15.01
C GLU A 136 -18.97 -8.70 -14.81
N LEU A 137 -19.04 -9.84 -14.12
CA LEU A 137 -17.88 -10.69 -13.86
C LEU A 137 -17.35 -11.33 -15.15
N GLU A 138 -18.23 -11.68 -16.11
CA GLU A 138 -17.81 -12.14 -17.44
C GLU A 138 -17.05 -11.08 -18.23
N LYS A 139 -17.45 -9.81 -18.10
CA LYS A 139 -16.73 -8.68 -18.73
C LYS A 139 -15.34 -8.52 -18.12
N TRP A 140 -15.24 -8.59 -16.79
CA TRP A 140 -13.96 -8.59 -16.08
C TRP A 140 -13.06 -9.75 -16.51
N GLU A 141 -13.62 -10.95 -16.68
CA GLU A 141 -12.86 -12.12 -17.10
C GLU A 141 -12.17 -11.90 -18.45
N LYS A 142 -12.93 -11.41 -19.43
CA LYS A 142 -12.42 -11.14 -20.78
C LYS A 142 -11.29 -10.11 -20.74
N ASP A 143 -11.47 -9.03 -19.99
CA ASP A 143 -10.48 -7.97 -19.88
C ASP A 143 -9.20 -8.42 -19.15
N ILE A 144 -9.33 -9.08 -18.00
CA ILE A 144 -8.19 -9.60 -17.23
C ILE A 144 -7.39 -10.60 -18.07
N LYS A 145 -8.05 -11.51 -18.79
CA LYS A 145 -7.38 -12.49 -19.67
C LYS A 145 -6.63 -11.80 -20.81
N LEU A 146 -7.21 -10.76 -21.41
CA LEU A 146 -6.54 -9.97 -22.45
C LEU A 146 -5.27 -9.29 -21.91
N LYS A 147 -5.36 -8.64 -20.75
CA LYS A 147 -4.20 -7.99 -20.10
C LYS A 147 -3.11 -8.99 -19.74
N LEU A 148 -3.49 -10.14 -19.20
CA LEU A 148 -2.56 -11.21 -18.88
C LEU A 148 -1.82 -11.73 -20.13
N TYR A 149 -2.52 -11.88 -21.25
CA TYR A 149 -1.91 -12.26 -22.53
C TYR A 149 -0.91 -11.20 -23.03
N GLN A 150 -1.30 -9.93 -23.01
CA GLN A 150 -0.43 -8.81 -23.39
C GLN A 150 0.86 -8.78 -22.55
N GLN A 151 0.74 -9.00 -21.24
CA GLN A 151 1.88 -9.05 -20.33
C GLN A 151 2.85 -10.19 -20.66
N LYS A 152 2.36 -11.35 -21.09
CA LYS A 152 3.21 -12.48 -21.51
C LYS A 152 4.01 -12.17 -22.78
N LEU A 153 3.34 -11.64 -23.81
CA LEU A 153 3.99 -11.26 -25.06
C LEU A 153 5.11 -10.24 -24.87
N LEU A 154 4.94 -9.28 -23.94
CA LEU A 154 5.97 -8.29 -23.62
C LEU A 154 7.21 -8.92 -22.98
N LYS A 155 7.03 -9.93 -22.11
CA LYS A 155 8.14 -10.65 -21.49
C LYS A 155 8.94 -11.47 -22.50
N GLU A 156 8.25 -12.15 -23.41
CA GLU A 156 8.88 -12.92 -24.48
C GLU A 156 9.74 -12.03 -25.39
N LYS A 157 9.21 -10.90 -25.84
CA LYS A 157 9.96 -9.91 -26.63
C LYS A 157 11.13 -9.26 -25.89
N GLY A 158 11.04 -9.14 -24.57
CA GLY A 158 12.13 -8.62 -23.74
C GLY A 158 13.28 -9.61 -23.59
N ASN A 159 12.97 -10.91 -23.56
CA ASN A 159 13.96 -11.98 -23.43
C ASN A 159 14.69 -12.27 -24.75
N GLU A 160 14.07 -12.05 -25.91
CA GLU A 160 14.72 -12.17 -27.23
C GLU A 160 15.77 -11.08 -27.52
N LYS A 161 15.80 -10.00 -26.72
CA LYS A 161 16.72 -8.86 -26.90
C LYS A 161 17.95 -8.89 -25.99
N ASN A 162 18.07 -9.89 -25.12
CA ASN A 162 19.19 -10.11 -24.20
C ASN A 162 19.96 -11.36 -24.61
#